data_AF-A0A524MSC5-F1
#
_entry.id   AF-A0A524MSC5-F1
#
_cell.length_a   1.000
_cell.length_b   1.000
_cell.length_c   1.000
_cell.angle_alpha   90.00
_cell.angle_beta   90.00
_cell.angle_gamma   90.00
#
_symmetry.space_group_name_H-M   'P 1'
#
loop_
_entity.id
_entity.type
_entity.pdbx_description
1 polymer ?
#
loop_
_entity_poly.entity_id
_entity_poly.type
_entity_poly.pdbx_seq_one_letter_code
_entity_poly.pdbx_strand_id
1 'polypeptide(L)' 'MPNFGINHESGALKRVMVHHPGKELGLANADPVAHHFDQPVDIKRFISDHQELVDALQEAGVETLLVRD' A
#
# COMPACT_ATOMS: atom_id res chain seq x y z
N MET A 1 22.17 -10.60 11.81
CA MET A 1 20.83 -10.19 11.31
C MET A 1 20.72 -8.69 11.48
N PRO A 2 20.26 -7.92 10.48
CA PRO A 2 19.89 -6.54 10.73
C PRO A 2 18.78 -6.51 11.79
N ASN A 3 18.92 -5.64 12.80
CA ASN A 3 17.92 -5.50 13.85
C ASN A 3 16.73 -4.72 13.26
N PHE A 4 15.51 -5.25 13.38
CA PHE A 4 14.32 -4.50 12.99
C PHE A 4 14.12 -3.32 13.94
N GLY A 5 13.72 -2.17 13.41
CA GLY A 5 13.44 -0.99 14.23
C GLY A 5 13.14 0.25 13.40
N ILE A 6 12.15 1.01 13.87
CA ILE A 6 11.83 2.35 13.40
C ILE A 6 12.24 3.30 14.52
N ASN A 7 13.24 4.15 14.27
CA ASN A 7 13.77 5.07 15.28
C ASN A 7 13.39 6.53 15.01
N HIS A 8 13.03 6.85 13.76
CA HIS A 8 12.69 8.19 13.31
C HIS A 8 11.68 8.09 12.16
N GLU A 9 10.74 9.03 12.11
CA GLU A 9 9.76 9.17 11.01
C GLU A 9 10.32 9.96 9.81
N SER A 10 11.45 10.68 9.98
CA SER A 10 12.08 11.51 8.95
C SER A 10 13.41 10.97 8.44
N GLY A 11 13.82 9.79 8.91
CA GLY A 11 15.06 9.13 8.47
C GLY A 11 14.90 8.47 7.09
N ALA A 12 16.02 8.02 6.53
CA ALA A 12 15.98 7.23 5.31
C ALA A 12 15.27 5.89 5.56
N LEU A 13 14.15 5.68 4.85
CA LEU A 13 13.40 4.43 4.89
C LEU A 13 14.21 3.31 4.25
N LYS A 14 14.34 2.17 4.93
CA LYS A 14 15.15 1.03 4.45
C LYS A 14 14.30 -0.13 3.98
N ARG A 15 13.21 -0.40 4.69
CA ARG A 15 12.30 -1.52 4.43
C ARG A 15 10.88 -1.10 4.82
N VAL A 16 9.90 -1.46 4.00
CA VAL A 16 8.48 -1.19 4.24
C VAL A 16 7.64 -2.39 3.83
N MET A 17 6.51 -2.55 4.50
CA MET A 17 5.49 -3.53 4.14
C MET A 17 4.28 -2.81 3.57
N VAL A 18 3.81 -3.23 2.41
CA VAL A 18 2.69 -2.61 1.70
C VAL A 18 1.70 -3.70 1.31
N HIS A 19 0.40 -3.45 1.49
CA HIS A 19 -0.66 -4.37 1.09
C HIS A 19 -1.24 -3.97 -0.26
N HIS A 20 -1.34 -4.95 -1.17
CA HIS A 20 -1.85 -4.72 -2.50
C HIS A 20 -3.39 -4.72 -2.51
N PRO A 21 -4.04 -3.65 -3.01
CA PRO A 21 -5.49 -3.61 -3.14
C PRO A 21 -5.98 -4.70 -4.10
N GLY A 22 -6.95 -5.49 -3.66
CA GLY A 22 -7.46 -6.66 -4.34
C GLY A 22 -8.99 -6.69 -4.47
N LYS A 23 -9.57 -7.88 -4.28
CA LYS A 23 -11.01 -8.14 -4.47
C LYS A 23 -11.89 -7.46 -3.42
N GLU A 24 -11.32 -7.14 -2.27
CA GLU A 24 -11.96 -6.41 -1.18
C GLU A 24 -12.43 -5.01 -1.59
N LEU A 25 -11.80 -4.38 -2.60
CA LEU A 25 -12.31 -3.13 -3.17
C LEU A 25 -13.71 -3.30 -3.81
N GLY A 26 -14.07 -4.51 -4.24
CA GLY A 26 -15.42 -4.81 -4.70
C GLY A 26 -16.46 -4.70 -3.57
N LEU A 27 -16.08 -5.10 -2.35
CA LEU A 27 -16.92 -4.95 -1.16
C LEU A 27 -17.02 -3.47 -0.75
N ALA A 28 -15.86 -2.79 -0.72
CA ALA A 28 -15.81 -1.36 -0.44
C ALA A 28 -16.67 -0.53 -1.41
N ASN A 29 -16.69 -0.89 -2.69
CA ASN A 29 -17.54 -0.20 -3.67
C ASN A 29 -19.03 -0.50 -3.53
N ALA A 30 -19.40 -1.63 -2.94
CA ALA A 30 -20.80 -1.99 -2.72
C ALA A 30 -21.43 -1.23 -1.54
N ASP A 31 -20.66 -1.00 -0.47
CA ASP A 31 -21.07 -0.19 0.68
C ASP A 31 -19.86 0.61 1.24
N PRO A 32 -19.53 1.76 0.63
CA PRO A 32 -18.33 2.53 0.99
C PRO A 32 -18.31 2.92 2.47
N VAL A 33 -19.43 3.42 2.99
CA VAL A 33 -19.50 3.92 4.37
C VAL A 33 -19.32 2.79 5.38
N ALA A 34 -19.93 1.63 5.14
CA ALA A 34 -19.73 0.45 6.00
C ALA A 34 -18.29 -0.07 5.97
N HIS A 35 -17.56 0.17 4.88
CA HIS A 35 -16.18 -0.24 4.68
C HIS A 35 -15.15 0.88 4.91
N HIS A 36 -15.56 2.01 5.51
CA HIS A 36 -14.69 3.15 5.86
C HIS A 36 -14.07 3.87 4.65
N PHE A 37 -14.81 3.92 3.55
CA PHE A 37 -14.53 4.74 2.37
C PHE A 37 -15.56 5.87 2.26
N ASP A 38 -15.08 7.07 1.89
CA ASP A 38 -15.97 8.21 1.63
C ASP A 38 -16.88 8.00 0.41
N GLN A 39 -16.40 7.25 -0.59
CA GLN A 39 -17.09 6.96 -1.84
C GLN A 39 -16.50 5.74 -2.55
N PRO A 40 -17.20 5.14 -3.54
CA PRO A 40 -16.63 4.08 -4.35
C PRO A 40 -15.39 4.54 -5.12
N VAL A 41 -14.44 3.62 -5.31
CA VAL A 41 -13.16 3.86 -5.96
C VAL A 41 -13.11 3.23 -7.36
N ASP A 42 -12.32 3.83 -8.25
CA ASP A 42 -11.93 3.17 -9.50
C ASP A 42 -10.85 2.12 -9.18
N ILE A 43 -11.26 0.85 -9.16
CA ILE A 43 -10.38 -0.28 -8.82
C ILE A 43 -9.15 -0.34 -9.72
N LYS A 44 -9.31 -0.13 -11.03
CA LYS A 44 -8.17 -0.23 -11.97
C LYS A 44 -7.17 0.87 -11.70
N ARG A 45 -7.67 2.08 -11.47
CA ARG A 45 -6.84 3.22 -11.12
C ARG A 45 -6.14 3.02 -9.77
N PHE A 46 -6.85 2.57 -8.74
CA PHE A 46 -6.25 2.31 -7.42
C PHE A 46 -5.13 1.26 -7.46
N ILE A 47 -5.31 0.20 -8.26
CA ILE A 47 -4.27 -0.81 -8.50
C ILE A 47 -3.06 -0.19 -9.22
N SER A 48 -3.30 0.64 -10.23
CA SER A 48 -2.25 1.35 -10.98
C SER A 48 -1.47 2.32 -10.08
N ASP A 49 -2.18 3.18 -9.35
CA ASP A 49 -1.60 4.18 -8.44
C ASP A 49 -0.79 3.49 -7.32
N HIS A 50 -1.27 2.34 -6.81
CA HIS A 50 -0.51 1.53 -5.87
C HIS A 50 0.77 0.95 -6.50
N GLN A 51 0.72 0.47 -7.74
CA GLN A 51 1.91 -0.03 -8.42
C GLN A 51 2.94 1.08 -8.61
N GLU A 52 2.51 2.28 -9.01
CA GLU A 52 3.39 3.45 -9.12
C GLU A 52 4.09 3.80 -7.79
N LEU A 53 3.36 3.71 -6.66
CA LEU A 53 3.95 3.88 -5.32
C LEU A 53 5.02 2.82 -5.02
N VAL A 54 4.74 1.56 -5.31
CA VAL A 54 5.69 0.45 -5.09
C VAL A 54 6.93 0.62 -5.94
N ASP A 55 6.77 0.98 -7.21
CA ASP A 55 7.88 1.20 -8.14
C ASP A 55 8.76 2.35 -7.63
N ALA A 56 8.17 3.48 -7.23
CA ALA A 56 8.90 4.62 -6.68
C ALA A 56 9.69 4.27 -5.40
N LEU A 57 9.12 3.44 -4.52
CA LEU A 57 9.82 2.96 -3.31
C LEU A 57 11.03 2.09 -3.67
N GLN A 58 10.85 1.18 -4.62
CA GLN A 58 11.92 0.27 -5.08
C GLN A 58 13.03 1.04 -5.80
N GLU A 59 12.68 2.01 -6.66
CA GLU A 59 13.63 2.89 -7.33
C GLU A 59 14.44 3.74 -6.35
N ALA A 60 13.84 4.14 -5.22
CA ALA A 60 14.53 4.82 -4.14
C ALA A 60 15.42 3.89 -3.28
N GLY A 61 15.49 2.60 -3.60
CA GLY A 61 16.29 1.60 -2.89
C GLY A 61 15.64 1.09 -1.59
N VAL A 62 14.34 1.33 -1.39
CA VAL A 62 13.59 0.82 -0.25
C VAL A 62 13.17 -0.63 -0.51
N GLU A 63 13.53 -1.54 0.40
CA GLU A 63 13.06 -2.91 0.33
C GLU A 63 11.56 -2.97 0.60
N THR A 64 10.78 -3.34 -0.42
CA THR A 64 9.32 -3.34 -0.34
C THR A 64 8.79 -4.77 -0.24
N LEU A 65 8.16 -5.10 0.90
CA LEU A 65 7.51 -6.37 1.15
C LEU A 65 6.03 -6.27 0.80
N LEU A 66 5.63 -6.94 -0.28
CA LEU A 66 4.24 -6.97 -0.72
C LEU A 66 3.45 -8.04 0.02
N VAL A 67 2.45 -7.61 0.77
CA VAL A 67 1.43 -8.50 1.34
C VAL A 67 0.30 -8.63 0.32
N ARG A 68 -0.10 -9.87 0.08
CA ARG A 68 -1.28 -10.21 -0.72
C ARG A 68 -2.19 -11.03 0.18
N ASP A 69 -3.50 -10.82 0.04
CA ASP A 69 -4.52 -11.69 0.65
C ASP A 69 -4.58 -13.06 -0.03
#